data_AF-A0AAW4FRD3-F1
#
_entry.id   AF-A0AAW4FRD3-F1
#
_cell.length_a   1.000
_cell.length_b   1.000
_cell.length_c   1.000
_cell.angle_alpha   90.00
_cell.angle_beta   90.00
_cell.angle_gamma   90.00
#
_symmetry.space_group_name_H-M   'P 1'
#
loop_
_entity.id
_entity.type
_entity.pdbx_description
1 polymer ?
#
loop_
_entity_poly.entity_id
_entity_poly.type
_entity_poly.pdbx_seq_one_letter_code
_entity_poly.pdbx_strand_id
1 'polypeptide(L)'
;MPNQVLDDLAALLSRPVDDLLHLIPQLGDDASRALLEQLLPLMATPSKPPGPSGVDVFSSDDARLRAQILNYHATELMTDRERAQFLGLPNGCRIRERAKILAPEKFECGQNVWIGEGAVLDAQGGLEIGDNTQIGLGVMVWSHTSHRQATSGETGSSRDKIAYRRTSIGSNCFIAGPSVIAPGVTIGDRVIISPLTFVDRDVADDEVLSGPRSLKKLEERVAALEAQLASQKS
;
A
#
# COMPACT_ATOMS: atom_id res chain seq x y z
N MET A 1 -6.10 -19.45 18.82
CA MET A 1 -6.15 -20.27 17.58
C MET A 1 -6.67 -19.49 16.35
N PRO A 2 -6.14 -18.30 15.96
CA PRO A 2 -6.53 -17.65 14.69
C PRO A 2 -5.65 -18.04 13.49
N ASN A 3 -4.44 -18.55 13.73
CA ASN A 3 -3.47 -18.81 12.64
C ASN A 3 -3.72 -20.12 11.89
N GLN A 4 -4.36 -21.13 12.48
CA GLN A 4 -4.51 -22.44 11.84
C GLN A 4 -5.29 -22.34 10.51
N VAL A 5 -6.39 -21.58 10.48
CA VAL A 5 -7.20 -21.40 9.27
C VAL A 5 -6.43 -20.66 8.18
N LEU A 6 -5.57 -19.71 8.55
CA LEU A 6 -4.77 -18.94 7.60
C LEU A 6 -3.56 -19.73 7.09
N ASP A 7 -2.94 -20.52 7.97
CA ASP A 7 -1.87 -21.45 7.62
C ASP A 7 -2.41 -22.55 6.70
N ASP A 8 -3.62 -23.05 6.97
CA ASP A 8 -4.32 -24.04 6.14
C ASP A 8 -4.71 -23.44 4.78
N LEU A 9 -5.21 -22.19 4.73
CA LEU A 9 -5.53 -21.49 3.48
C LEU A 9 -4.26 -21.20 2.66
N ALA A 10 -3.17 -20.79 3.30
CA ALA A 10 -1.89 -20.54 2.62
C ALA A 10 -1.27 -21.83 2.08
N ALA A 11 -1.36 -22.93 2.84
CA ALA A 11 -0.92 -24.26 2.39
C ALA A 11 -1.75 -24.78 1.22
N LEU A 12 -3.05 -24.48 1.22
CA LEU A 12 -3.96 -24.75 0.10
C LEU A 12 -3.47 -23.94 -1.12
N LEU A 13 -3.39 -22.61 -1.03
CA LEU A 13 -3.06 -21.71 -2.13
C LEU A 13 -1.65 -21.84 -2.71
N SER A 14 -0.75 -22.55 -2.03
CA SER A 14 0.58 -22.89 -2.55
C SER A 14 0.60 -24.04 -3.56
N ARG A 15 -0.52 -24.76 -3.73
CA ARG A 15 -0.63 -25.89 -4.65
C ARG A 15 -1.10 -25.45 -6.05
N PRO A 16 -0.78 -26.22 -7.11
CA PRO A 16 -1.46 -26.10 -8.39
C PRO A 16 -2.98 -26.05 -8.23
N VAL A 17 -3.66 -25.22 -9.02
CA VAL A 17 -5.13 -25.05 -8.93
C VAL A 17 -5.85 -26.39 -9.10
N ASP A 18 -5.30 -27.30 -9.90
CA ASP A 18 -5.82 -28.65 -10.10
C ASP A 18 -5.75 -29.53 -8.83
N ASP A 19 -4.74 -29.34 -7.98
CA ASP A 19 -4.58 -30.07 -6.71
C ASP A 19 -5.52 -29.54 -5.61
N LEU A 20 -5.95 -28.28 -5.71
CA LEU A 20 -6.88 -27.66 -4.77
C LEU A 20 -8.29 -28.25 -4.84
N LEU A 21 -8.67 -28.74 -6.02
CA LEU A 21 -9.98 -29.33 -6.30
C LEU A 21 -10.27 -30.58 -5.45
N HIS A 22 -9.24 -31.22 -4.91
CA HIS A 22 -9.35 -32.49 -4.18
C HIS A 22 -9.25 -32.35 -2.65
N LEU A 23 -8.96 -31.15 -2.12
CA LEU A 23 -8.51 -30.96 -0.73
C LEU A 23 -9.51 -30.32 0.23
N ILE A 24 -10.74 -30.07 -0.20
CA ILE A 24 -11.76 -29.47 0.67
C ILE A 24 -12.91 -30.47 0.98
N PRO A 25 -12.66 -31.55 1.74
CA PRO A 25 -13.71 -32.42 2.23
C PRO A 25 -14.35 -31.95 3.56
N GLN A 26 -13.87 -30.87 4.20
CA GLN A 26 -14.30 -30.44 5.55
C GLN A 26 -14.92 -29.03 5.67
N LEU A 27 -15.41 -28.43 4.58
CA LEU A 27 -16.40 -27.35 4.68
C LEU A 27 -17.79 -27.99 4.70
N GLY A 28 -18.19 -28.39 5.91
CA GLY A 28 -19.30 -29.32 6.14
C GLY A 28 -20.72 -28.75 6.11
N ASP A 29 -20.94 -27.52 5.63
CA ASP A 29 -22.30 -27.05 5.36
C ASP A 29 -22.54 -26.79 3.86
N ASP A 30 -23.78 -27.02 3.44
CA ASP A 30 -24.19 -26.89 2.03
C ASP A 30 -23.98 -25.47 1.49
N ALA A 31 -23.96 -24.47 2.36
CA ALA A 31 -23.75 -23.06 2.01
C ALA A 31 -22.30 -22.77 1.60
N SER A 32 -21.33 -23.32 2.34
CA SER A 32 -19.90 -23.23 2.04
C SER A 32 -19.56 -24.00 0.77
N ARG A 33 -20.23 -25.13 0.53
CA ARG A 33 -20.10 -25.94 -0.69
C ARG A 33 -20.66 -25.22 -1.92
N ALA A 34 -21.84 -24.61 -1.80
CA ALA A 34 -22.45 -23.81 -2.87
C ALA A 34 -21.63 -22.55 -3.20
N LEU A 35 -21.04 -21.89 -2.18
CA LEU A 35 -20.16 -20.74 -2.39
C LEU A 35 -18.88 -21.14 -3.13
N LEU A 36 -18.25 -22.27 -2.77
CA LEU A 36 -17.08 -22.80 -3.47
C LEU A 36 -17.40 -23.24 -4.90
N GLU A 37 -18.53 -23.90 -5.13
CA GLU A 37 -19.00 -24.29 -6.48
C GLU A 37 -19.28 -23.06 -7.37
N GLN A 38 -19.70 -21.94 -6.79
CA GLN A 38 -19.88 -20.67 -7.50
C GLN A 38 -18.56 -19.93 -7.74
N LEU A 39 -17.58 -20.08 -6.86
CA LEU A 39 -16.25 -19.46 -6.98
C LEU A 39 -15.28 -20.27 -7.85
N LEU A 40 -15.46 -21.59 -7.93
CA LEU A 40 -14.63 -22.52 -8.71
C LEU A 40 -14.45 -22.12 -10.18
N PRO A 41 -15.51 -21.72 -10.92
CA PRO A 41 -15.38 -21.23 -12.30
C PRO A 41 -14.69 -19.86 -12.43
N LEU A 42 -14.73 -19.05 -11.37
CA LEU A 42 -14.09 -17.73 -11.30
C LEU A 42 -12.61 -17.83 -10.91
N MET A 43 -12.24 -18.89 -10.19
CA MET A 43 -10.87 -19.23 -9.79
C MET A 43 -10.17 -20.16 -10.79
N ALA A 44 -10.93 -20.89 -11.60
CA ALA A 44 -10.41 -21.62 -12.74
C ALA A 44 -9.69 -20.63 -13.67
N THR A 45 -8.40 -20.86 -13.89
CA THR A 45 -7.61 -20.10 -14.85
C THR A 45 -8.35 -20.07 -16.18
N PRO A 46 -8.50 -18.90 -16.85
CA PRO A 46 -8.93 -18.91 -18.24
C PRO A 46 -7.99 -19.85 -18.99
N SER A 47 -8.55 -20.86 -19.65
CA SER A 47 -7.79 -21.79 -20.47
C SER A 47 -6.89 -20.98 -21.40
N LYS A 48 -5.58 -21.10 -21.17
CA LYS A 48 -4.46 -20.57 -21.96
C LYS A 48 -4.84 -20.09 -23.37
N PRO A 49 -4.85 -18.78 -23.69
CA PRO A 49 -4.39 -18.39 -25.01
C PRO A 49 -2.88 -18.68 -25.08
N PRO A 50 -2.35 -19.24 -26.17
CA PRO A 50 -0.94 -19.60 -26.26
C PRO A 50 -0.09 -18.33 -26.20
N GLY A 51 0.48 -18.03 -25.03
CA GLY A 51 1.62 -17.13 -24.92
C GLY A 51 2.85 -17.74 -25.60
N PRO A 52 3.81 -16.93 -26.08
CA PRO A 52 4.99 -17.42 -26.78
C PRO A 52 5.72 -18.46 -25.91
N SER A 53 6.05 -19.59 -26.54
CA SER A 53 6.66 -20.77 -25.90
C SER A 53 7.93 -20.43 -25.13
N GLY A 54 7.93 -20.67 -23.81
CA GLY A 54 9.15 -20.72 -23.00
C GLY A 54 9.13 -19.97 -21.66
N VAL A 55 8.07 -19.22 -21.33
CA VAL A 55 7.96 -18.56 -20.01
C VAL A 55 7.15 -19.46 -19.07
N ASP A 56 7.80 -19.95 -18.02
CA ASP A 56 7.12 -20.68 -16.94
C ASP A 56 6.29 -19.69 -16.10
N VAL A 57 4.97 -19.70 -16.30
CA VAL A 57 4.00 -18.74 -15.74
C VAL A 57 3.55 -19.14 -14.32
N PHE A 58 4.22 -20.13 -13.73
CA PHE A 58 3.91 -20.71 -12.42
C PHE A 58 5.18 -20.90 -11.58
N SER A 59 5.96 -19.84 -11.46
CA SER A 59 7.10 -19.80 -10.55
C SER A 59 6.67 -19.80 -9.08
N SER A 60 7.59 -20.12 -8.16
CA SER A 60 7.35 -20.00 -6.72
C SER A 60 6.99 -18.57 -6.28
N ASP A 61 7.49 -17.56 -7.01
CA ASP A 61 7.13 -16.15 -6.83
C ASP A 61 5.63 -15.92 -7.15
N ASP A 62 5.07 -16.61 -8.14
CA ASP A 62 3.66 -16.49 -8.55
C ASP A 62 2.70 -17.09 -7.51
N ALA A 63 3.07 -18.19 -6.86
CA ALA A 63 2.28 -18.78 -5.78
C ALA A 63 2.18 -17.84 -4.56
N ARG A 64 3.31 -17.23 -4.17
CA ARG A 64 3.34 -16.21 -3.10
C ARG A 64 2.49 -15.00 -3.45
N LEU A 65 2.57 -14.51 -4.69
CA LEU A 65 1.78 -13.38 -5.16
C LEU A 65 0.27 -13.69 -5.15
N ARG A 66 -0.14 -14.89 -5.56
CA ARG A 66 -1.54 -15.32 -5.50
C ARG A 66 -2.08 -15.36 -4.07
N ALA A 67 -1.31 -15.92 -3.14
CA ALA A 67 -1.69 -15.91 -1.72
C ALA A 67 -1.86 -14.48 -1.20
N GLN A 68 -0.94 -13.57 -1.56
CA GLN A 68 -1.06 -12.16 -1.21
C GLN A 68 -2.31 -11.50 -1.81
N ILE A 69 -2.60 -11.72 -3.11
CA ILE A 69 -3.79 -11.18 -3.78
C ILE A 69 -5.07 -11.64 -3.08
N LEU A 70 -5.17 -12.93 -2.75
CA LEU A 70 -6.33 -13.50 -2.07
C LEU A 70 -6.48 -12.94 -0.65
N ASN A 71 -5.39 -12.79 0.08
CA ASN A 71 -5.40 -12.13 1.40
C ASN A 71 -5.97 -10.71 1.29
N TYR A 72 -5.51 -9.90 0.33
CA TYR A 72 -6.05 -8.55 0.13
C TYR A 72 -7.53 -8.56 -0.27
N HIS A 73 -7.97 -9.47 -1.14
CA HIS A 73 -9.39 -9.59 -1.48
C HIS A 73 -10.25 -10.00 -0.28
N ALA A 74 -9.79 -10.93 0.55
CA ALA A 74 -10.49 -11.30 1.78
C ALA A 74 -10.64 -10.11 2.74
N THR A 75 -9.63 -9.22 2.77
CA THR A 75 -9.71 -8.04 3.64
C THR A 75 -10.85 -7.08 3.27
N GLU A 76 -11.33 -7.05 2.02
CA GLU A 76 -12.42 -6.14 1.60
C GLU A 76 -13.72 -6.31 2.43
N LEU A 77 -13.90 -7.44 3.11
CA LEU A 77 -15.04 -7.71 4.00
C LEU A 77 -14.80 -7.30 5.47
N MET A 78 -13.59 -6.84 5.81
CA MET A 78 -13.17 -6.51 7.17
C MET A 78 -13.34 -5.02 7.49
N THR A 79 -13.62 -4.71 8.76
CA THR A 79 -13.49 -3.36 9.28
C THR A 79 -12.02 -2.90 9.30
N ASP A 80 -11.78 -1.59 9.41
CA ASP A 80 -10.42 -1.03 9.41
C ASP A 80 -9.47 -1.66 10.45
N ARG A 81 -10.01 -2.04 11.62
CA ARG A 81 -9.24 -2.62 12.73
C ARG A 81 -8.95 -4.10 12.51
N GLU A 82 -9.96 -4.86 12.07
CA GLU A 82 -9.80 -6.27 11.72
C GLU A 82 -8.78 -6.42 10.59
N ARG A 83 -8.85 -5.56 9.58
CA ARG A 83 -7.87 -5.49 8.49
C ARG A 83 -6.46 -5.19 9.00
N ALA A 84 -6.31 -4.21 9.89
CA ALA A 84 -5.01 -3.87 10.49
C ALA A 84 -4.42 -5.07 11.23
N GLN A 85 -5.22 -5.72 12.08
CA GLN A 85 -4.81 -6.90 12.82
C GLN A 85 -4.44 -8.07 11.89
N PHE A 86 -5.25 -8.31 10.86
CA PHE A 86 -5.02 -9.37 9.87
C PHE A 86 -3.72 -9.17 9.09
N LEU A 87 -3.39 -7.93 8.75
CA LEU A 87 -2.14 -7.58 8.07
C LEU A 87 -0.94 -7.46 9.02
N GLY A 88 -1.11 -7.79 10.31
CA GLY A 88 -0.03 -7.79 11.29
C GLY A 88 0.42 -6.40 11.75
N LEU A 89 -0.42 -5.38 11.60
CA LEU A 89 -0.11 -4.03 12.08
C LEU A 89 -0.20 -3.95 13.61
N PRO A 90 0.56 -3.05 14.26
CA PRO A 90 0.53 -2.89 15.71
C PRO A 90 -0.81 -2.44 16.28
N ASN A 91 -0.89 -2.46 17.61
CA ASN A 91 -2.08 -2.06 18.35
C ASN A 91 -2.53 -0.62 18.01
N GLY A 92 -3.85 -0.46 17.91
CA GLY A 92 -4.48 0.82 17.60
C GLY A 92 -4.44 1.23 16.13
N CYS A 93 -3.69 0.51 15.30
CA CYS A 93 -3.64 0.76 13.87
C CYS A 93 -4.97 0.47 13.19
N ARG A 94 -5.20 1.19 12.09
CA ARG A 94 -6.40 1.11 11.26
C ARG A 94 -5.98 1.28 9.81
N ILE A 95 -6.51 0.46 8.93
CA ILE A 95 -6.25 0.54 7.50
C ILE A 95 -7.55 0.35 6.73
N ARG A 96 -7.87 1.33 5.90
CA ARG A 96 -9.06 1.33 5.05
C ARG A 96 -8.92 0.30 3.91
N GLU A 97 -10.03 -0.03 3.28
CA GLU A 97 -10.07 -0.90 2.10
C GLU A 97 -9.14 -0.42 0.97
N ARG A 98 -8.71 -1.35 0.11
CA ARG A 98 -7.86 -1.10 -1.06
C ARG A 98 -6.48 -0.48 -0.80
N ALA A 99 -6.13 -0.16 0.45
CA ALA A 99 -4.77 0.20 0.79
C ALA A 99 -3.84 -1.01 0.60
N LYS A 100 -2.65 -0.80 0.06
CA LYS A 100 -1.72 -1.86 -0.32
C LYS A 100 -0.33 -1.62 0.26
N ILE A 101 0.19 -2.62 0.96
CA ILE A 101 1.56 -2.68 1.46
C ILE A 101 2.35 -3.67 0.58
N LEU A 102 3.38 -3.17 -0.10
CA LEU A 102 4.29 -3.97 -0.92
C LEU A 102 5.51 -4.36 -0.09
N ALA A 103 5.90 -5.64 -0.16
CA ALA A 103 6.94 -6.22 0.69
C ALA A 103 6.69 -5.95 2.20
N PRO A 104 5.53 -6.38 2.76
CA PRO A 104 5.18 -6.14 4.16
C PRO A 104 6.24 -6.65 5.15
N GLU A 105 7.06 -7.63 4.76
CA GLU A 105 8.19 -8.12 5.54
C GLU A 105 9.31 -7.09 5.78
N LYS A 106 9.30 -5.97 5.05
CA LYS A 106 10.23 -4.83 5.18
C LYS A 106 9.54 -3.55 5.65
N PHE A 107 8.28 -3.65 6.07
CA PHE A 107 7.51 -2.53 6.57
C PHE A 107 7.55 -2.50 8.10
N GLU A 108 8.04 -1.40 8.65
CA GLU A 108 8.06 -1.12 10.08
C GLU A 108 7.01 -0.06 10.38
N CYS A 109 6.08 -0.37 11.28
CA CYS A 109 4.94 0.48 11.61
C CYS A 109 4.89 0.69 13.13
N GLY A 110 4.61 1.92 13.54
CA GLY A 110 4.33 2.29 14.93
C GLY A 110 2.90 1.97 15.35
N GLN A 111 2.56 2.35 16.57
CA GLN A 111 1.21 2.22 17.14
C GLN A 111 0.28 3.33 16.68
N ASN A 112 -1.02 3.06 16.69
CA ASN A 112 -2.08 4.04 16.39
C ASN A 112 -1.97 4.72 15.02
N VAL A 113 -1.31 4.08 14.05
CA VAL A 113 -1.21 4.58 12.68
C VAL A 113 -2.54 4.38 11.94
N TRP A 114 -3.00 5.42 11.26
CA TRP A 114 -4.17 5.33 10.38
C TRP A 114 -3.75 5.40 8.92
N ILE A 115 -4.14 4.41 8.12
CA ILE A 115 -3.84 4.31 6.70
C ILE A 115 -5.13 4.45 5.91
N GLY A 116 -5.18 5.47 5.07
CA GLY A 116 -6.31 5.84 4.26
C GLY A 116 -6.57 4.89 3.10
N GLU A 117 -7.79 4.95 2.57
CA GLU A 117 -8.26 4.10 1.47
C GLU A 117 -7.37 4.28 0.24
N GLY A 118 -7.02 3.17 -0.41
CA GLY A 118 -6.23 3.20 -1.64
C GLY A 118 -4.81 3.74 -1.48
N ALA A 119 -4.31 3.94 -0.26
CA ALA A 119 -2.92 4.29 -0.04
C ALA A 119 -2.00 3.16 -0.51
N VAL A 120 -0.88 3.51 -1.14
CA VAL A 120 0.13 2.54 -1.60
C VAL A 120 1.39 2.78 -0.80
N LEU A 121 1.77 1.79 0.00
CA LEU A 121 2.95 1.78 0.85
C LEU A 121 3.95 0.79 0.29
N ASP A 122 4.91 1.29 -0.47
CA ASP A 122 5.98 0.47 -1.02
C ASP A 122 7.13 0.37 -0.03
N ALA A 123 7.33 -0.83 0.53
CA ALA A 123 8.43 -1.14 1.43
C ALA A 123 9.53 -2.01 0.77
N GLN A 124 9.56 -2.16 -0.56
CA GLN A 124 10.55 -3.01 -1.22
C GLN A 124 12.00 -2.59 -0.93
N GLY A 125 12.25 -1.28 -0.77
CA GLY A 125 13.51 -0.71 -0.30
C GLY A 125 13.58 -0.41 1.20
N GLY A 126 12.56 -0.81 1.97
CA GLY A 126 12.36 -0.50 3.37
C GLY A 126 11.44 0.71 3.55
N LEU A 127 10.48 0.59 4.47
CA LEU A 127 9.58 1.68 4.85
C LEU A 127 9.36 1.68 6.36
N GLU A 128 9.47 2.84 6.97
CA GLU A 128 9.19 3.06 8.39
C GLU A 128 8.12 4.15 8.56
N ILE A 129 7.12 3.91 9.41
CA ILE A 129 6.11 4.91 9.80
C ILE A 129 5.99 4.91 11.33
N GLY A 130 6.26 6.06 11.95
CA GLY A 130 6.22 6.24 13.41
C GLY A 130 4.81 6.30 14.00
N ASP A 131 4.76 6.28 15.34
CA ASP A 131 3.51 6.28 16.12
C ASP A 131 2.58 7.46 15.81
N ASN A 132 1.27 7.22 15.93
CA ASN A 132 0.21 8.24 15.81
C ASN A 132 0.20 9.01 14.49
N THR A 133 0.85 8.49 13.45
CA THR A 133 0.88 9.10 12.12
C THR A 133 -0.34 8.71 11.29
N GLN A 134 -0.83 9.67 10.51
CA GLN A 134 -1.94 9.47 9.59
C GLN A 134 -1.46 9.56 8.14
N ILE A 135 -1.69 8.49 7.40
CA ILE A 135 -1.50 8.42 5.96
C ILE A 135 -2.86 8.60 5.30
N GLY A 136 -3.03 9.69 4.56
CA GLY A 136 -4.28 10.05 3.91
C GLY A 136 -4.71 9.10 2.79
N LEU A 137 -5.93 9.31 2.30
CA LEU A 137 -6.52 8.55 1.20
C LEU A 137 -5.67 8.70 -0.09
N GLY A 138 -5.34 7.59 -0.74
CA GLY A 138 -4.58 7.61 -1.99
C GLY A 138 -3.16 8.20 -1.89
N VAL A 139 -2.59 8.29 -0.68
CA VAL A 139 -1.17 8.63 -0.53
C VAL A 139 -0.32 7.49 -1.06
N MET A 140 0.70 7.83 -1.85
CA MET A 140 1.67 6.88 -2.38
C MET A 140 3.02 7.15 -1.74
N VAL A 141 3.56 6.17 -1.03
CA VAL A 141 4.89 6.22 -0.43
C VAL A 141 5.76 5.22 -1.15
N TRP A 142 6.82 5.70 -1.80
CA TRP A 142 7.73 4.86 -2.57
C TRP A 142 9.04 4.63 -1.82
N SER A 143 9.62 3.44 -1.98
CA SER A 143 10.97 3.06 -1.51
C SER A 143 11.81 2.42 -2.63
N HIS A 144 11.26 2.25 -3.83
CA HIS A 144 12.04 1.84 -5.00
C HIS A 144 11.70 2.63 -6.28
N THR A 145 12.59 2.54 -7.26
CA THR A 145 12.34 3.03 -8.62
C THR A 145 13.02 2.14 -9.66
N SER A 146 12.28 1.82 -10.72
CA SER A 146 12.74 1.01 -11.85
C SER A 146 13.02 1.85 -13.11
N HIS A 147 13.10 3.19 -12.98
CA HIS A 147 13.25 4.08 -14.15
C HIS A 147 14.45 3.70 -15.02
N ARG A 148 15.60 3.33 -14.44
CA ARG A 148 16.79 2.93 -15.20
C ARG A 148 16.53 1.69 -16.05
N GLN A 149 15.96 0.66 -15.43
CA GLN A 149 15.57 -0.58 -16.10
C GLN A 149 14.58 -0.32 -17.25
N ALA A 150 13.59 0.54 -17.02
CA ALA A 150 12.60 0.92 -18.02
C ALA A 150 13.24 1.69 -19.18
N THR A 151 14.03 2.73 -18.89
CA THR A 151 14.69 3.55 -19.91
C THR A 151 15.78 2.82 -20.69
N SER A 152 16.31 1.72 -20.16
CA SER A 152 17.26 0.85 -20.86
C SER A 152 16.61 -0.30 -21.64
N GLY A 153 15.27 -0.43 -21.60
CA GLY A 153 14.55 -1.51 -22.31
C GLY A 153 14.73 -2.90 -21.68
N GLU A 154 15.04 -2.98 -20.39
CA GLU A 154 15.43 -4.23 -19.71
C GLU A 154 14.42 -4.67 -18.62
N THR A 155 13.15 -4.30 -18.80
CA THR A 155 12.08 -4.58 -17.84
C THR A 155 11.89 -6.07 -17.55
N GLY A 156 12.25 -6.94 -18.50
CA GLY A 156 12.15 -8.41 -18.35
C GLY A 156 13.43 -9.12 -17.88
N SER A 157 14.57 -8.44 -17.76
CA SER A 157 15.87 -9.11 -17.64
C SER A 157 16.75 -8.64 -16.47
N SER A 158 16.55 -7.41 -15.96
CA SER A 158 17.55 -6.76 -15.11
C SER A 158 16.99 -6.23 -13.79
N ARG A 159 16.95 -7.08 -12.75
CA ARG A 159 16.55 -6.67 -11.39
C ARG A 159 17.61 -5.81 -10.69
N ASP A 160 18.87 -5.89 -11.10
CA ASP A 160 20.02 -5.12 -10.62
C ASP A 160 19.93 -3.62 -10.92
N LYS A 161 19.12 -3.24 -11.91
CA LYS A 161 18.87 -1.83 -12.29
C LYS A 161 17.73 -1.18 -11.52
N ILE A 162 17.09 -1.89 -10.60
CA ILE A 162 16.09 -1.34 -9.69
C ILE A 162 16.82 -0.73 -8.50
N ALA A 163 16.59 0.56 -8.26
CA ALA A 163 17.14 1.25 -7.11
C ALA A 163 16.17 1.14 -5.92
N TYR A 164 16.70 0.69 -4.79
CA TYR A 164 15.98 0.57 -3.52
C TYR A 164 16.56 1.58 -2.52
N ARG A 165 15.71 2.37 -1.86
CA ARG A 165 16.09 3.36 -0.86
C ARG A 165 15.05 3.37 0.25
N ARG A 166 15.51 3.25 1.50
CA ARG A 166 14.62 3.29 2.66
C ARG A 166 13.93 4.65 2.75
N THR A 167 12.63 4.64 2.89
CA THR A 167 11.81 5.83 3.14
C THR A 167 11.30 5.78 4.57
N SER A 168 11.30 6.90 5.29
CA SER A 168 10.83 6.96 6.68
C SER A 168 9.90 8.14 6.91
N ILE A 169 8.91 7.94 7.78
CA ILE A 169 7.96 8.95 8.23
C ILE A 169 7.93 8.90 9.75
N GLY A 170 8.22 10.02 10.40
CA GLY A 170 8.22 10.15 11.85
C GLY A 170 6.85 9.99 12.49
N SER A 171 6.80 10.29 13.78
CA SER A 171 5.61 10.20 14.61
C SER A 171 4.77 11.46 14.57
N ASN A 172 3.46 11.28 14.80
CA ASN A 172 2.47 12.36 14.87
C ASN A 172 2.34 13.17 13.57
N CYS A 173 2.63 12.57 12.43
CA CYS A 173 2.56 13.24 11.13
C CYS A 173 1.15 13.17 10.54
N PHE A 174 0.78 14.18 9.76
CA PHE A 174 -0.44 14.20 8.97
C PHE A 174 -0.08 14.31 7.48
N ILE A 175 -0.11 13.18 6.78
CA ILE A 175 0.20 13.11 5.36
C ILE A 175 -1.11 13.15 4.59
N ALA A 176 -1.57 14.34 4.19
CA ALA A 176 -2.83 14.49 3.52
C ALA A 176 -2.75 13.96 2.08
N GLY A 177 -3.77 13.20 1.69
CA GLY A 177 -3.84 12.57 0.38
C GLY A 177 -4.71 13.32 -0.64
N PRO A 178 -4.54 13.05 -1.95
CA PRO A 178 -3.50 12.19 -2.52
C PRO A 178 -2.18 12.97 -2.62
N SER A 179 -1.12 12.44 -2.01
CA SER A 179 0.25 12.99 -2.06
C SER A 179 1.23 11.86 -2.36
N VAL A 180 2.40 12.22 -2.87
CA VAL A 180 3.42 11.26 -3.30
C VAL A 180 4.72 11.53 -2.54
N ILE A 181 5.25 10.52 -1.86
CA ILE A 181 6.55 10.55 -1.20
C ILE A 181 7.55 9.75 -2.05
N ALA A 182 8.63 10.38 -2.47
CA ALA A 182 9.64 9.78 -3.33
C ALA A 182 10.52 8.74 -2.59
N PRO A 183 11.13 7.80 -3.32
CA PRO A 183 12.07 6.84 -2.74
C PRO A 183 13.25 7.48 -2.03
N GLY A 184 13.51 7.08 -0.78
CA GLY A 184 14.66 7.52 -0.01
C GLY A 184 14.43 8.78 0.81
N VAL A 185 13.19 9.27 0.91
CA VAL A 185 12.84 10.47 1.67
C VAL A 185 12.69 10.13 3.16
N THR A 186 13.23 11.00 4.01
CA THR A 186 13.02 11.00 5.46
C THR A 186 12.12 12.16 5.86
N ILE A 187 10.96 11.85 6.42
CA ILE A 187 10.04 12.82 7.03
C ILE A 187 10.19 12.74 8.54
N GLY A 188 10.49 13.87 9.19
CA GLY A 188 10.59 14.00 10.64
C GLY A 188 9.25 13.91 11.36
N ASP A 189 9.24 14.28 12.64
CA ASP A 189 8.06 14.21 13.51
C ASP A 189 7.15 15.42 13.34
N ARG A 190 5.85 15.25 13.62
CA ARG A 190 4.84 16.34 13.64
C ARG A 190 4.72 17.09 12.31
N VAL A 191 5.11 16.45 11.22
CA VAL A 191 5.07 17.02 9.87
C VAL A 191 3.65 17.00 9.32
N ILE A 192 3.29 18.08 8.62
CA ILE A 192 2.05 18.18 7.86
C ILE A 192 2.38 18.25 6.37
N ILE A 193 1.97 17.24 5.61
CA ILE A 193 2.02 17.28 4.15
C ILE A 193 0.62 17.59 3.64
N SER A 194 0.48 18.67 2.88
CA SER A 194 -0.80 19.07 2.30
C SER A 194 -1.20 18.13 1.16
N PRO A 195 -2.48 18.06 0.78
CA PRO A 195 -2.90 17.27 -0.38
C PRO A 195 -2.17 17.69 -1.66
N LEU A 196 -2.06 16.76 -2.62
CA LEU A 196 -1.45 16.99 -3.93
C LEU A 196 0.01 17.48 -3.85
N THR A 197 0.72 17.06 -2.81
CA THR A 197 2.13 17.39 -2.63
C THR A 197 2.99 16.23 -3.13
N PHE A 198 3.98 16.56 -3.98
CA PHE A 198 5.08 15.66 -4.28
C PHE A 198 6.25 16.00 -3.35
N VAL A 199 6.71 15.03 -2.58
CA VAL A 199 7.80 15.17 -1.62
C VAL A 199 9.01 14.42 -2.18
N ASP A 200 10.01 15.16 -2.62
CA ASP A 200 11.23 14.66 -3.26
C ASP A 200 12.51 14.94 -2.47
N ARG A 201 12.35 15.44 -1.25
CA ARG A 201 13.42 15.74 -0.30
C ARG A 201 13.02 15.36 1.11
N ASP A 202 14.01 15.28 1.98
CA ASP A 202 13.77 15.15 3.41
C ASP A 202 13.02 16.37 3.96
N VAL A 203 12.20 16.13 4.98
CA VAL A 203 11.33 17.11 5.63
C VAL A 203 11.64 17.06 7.12
N ALA A 204 12.01 18.20 7.70
CA ALA A 204 12.40 18.26 9.11
C ALA A 204 11.16 18.20 10.02
N ASP A 205 11.40 17.98 11.31
CA ASP A 205 10.35 18.03 12.33
C ASP A 205 9.54 19.34 12.26
N ASP A 206 8.26 19.26 12.62
CA ASP A 206 7.32 20.39 12.71
C ASP A 206 7.08 21.14 11.39
N GLU A 207 7.60 20.64 10.27
CA GLU A 207 7.46 21.30 8.98
C GLU A 207 6.05 21.09 8.38
N VAL A 208 5.56 22.12 7.69
CA VAL A 208 4.36 22.04 6.86
C VAL A 208 4.76 22.17 5.40
N LEU A 209 4.62 21.09 4.63
CA LEU A 209 4.87 21.08 3.20
C LEU A 209 3.55 21.19 2.43
N SER A 210 3.50 22.09 1.46
CA SER A 210 2.38 22.23 0.54
C SER A 210 2.86 22.13 -0.90
N GLY A 211 2.15 21.34 -1.70
CA GLY A 211 2.34 21.30 -3.14
C GLY A 211 2.07 22.66 -3.81
N PRO A 212 2.53 22.82 -5.05
CA PRO A 212 2.34 24.06 -5.81
C PRO A 212 0.85 24.39 -5.95
N ARG A 213 0.46 25.62 -5.58
CA ARG A 213 -0.91 26.14 -5.68
C ARG A 213 -1.01 27.20 -6.79
N SER A 214 -2.19 27.33 -7.38
CA SER A 214 -2.50 28.25 -8.49
C SER A 214 -2.46 29.75 -8.09
N LEU A 215 -1.95 30.56 -9.01
CA LEU A 215 -1.56 31.97 -8.83
C LEU A 215 -2.68 32.95 -8.45
N LYS A 216 -3.80 32.97 -9.16
CA LYS A 216 -4.85 33.97 -8.94
C LYS A 216 -5.42 33.99 -7.51
N LYS A 217 -5.48 32.81 -6.87
CA LYS A 217 -5.99 32.65 -5.50
C LYS A 217 -4.99 33.05 -4.42
N LEU A 218 -3.72 33.07 -4.76
CA LEU A 218 -2.71 33.68 -3.91
C LEU A 218 -2.86 35.20 -3.95
N GLU A 219 -3.14 35.77 -5.13
CA GLU A 219 -3.31 37.21 -5.34
C GLU A 219 -4.49 37.78 -4.53
N GLU A 220 -5.65 37.13 -4.55
CA GLU A 220 -6.82 37.56 -3.77
C GLU A 220 -6.60 37.45 -2.24
N ARG A 221 -5.79 36.49 -1.79
CA ARG A 221 -5.45 36.29 -0.37
C ARG A 221 -4.45 37.34 0.14
N VAL A 222 -3.57 37.84 -0.72
CA VAL A 222 -2.66 38.96 -0.45
C VAL A 222 -3.45 40.26 -0.26
N ALA A 223 -4.40 40.53 -1.17
CA ALA A 223 -5.20 41.75 -1.13
C ALA A 223 -6.01 41.89 0.19
N ALA A 224 -6.55 40.78 0.72
CA ALA A 224 -7.32 40.81 1.96
C ALA A 224 -6.46 41.03 3.23
N LEU A 225 -5.24 40.49 3.24
CA LEU A 225 -4.32 40.66 4.38
C LEU A 225 -3.74 42.09 4.43
N GLU A 226 -3.53 42.73 3.28
CA GLU A 226 -3.12 44.15 3.19
C GLU A 226 -4.17 45.08 3.78
N ALA A 227 -5.46 44.80 3.53
CA ALA A 227 -6.56 45.54 4.13
C ALA A 227 -6.61 45.40 5.66
N GLN A 228 -6.26 44.23 6.21
CA GLN A 228 -6.22 43.98 7.66
C GLN A 228 -5.03 44.65 8.36
N LEU A 229 -3.91 44.88 7.68
CA LEU A 229 -2.73 45.50 8.28
C LEU A 229 -2.84 47.03 8.32
N ALA A 230 -3.51 47.62 7.33
CA ALA A 230 -3.79 49.04 7.28
C ALA A 230 -4.67 49.52 8.45
N SER A 231 -5.60 48.66 8.91
CA SER A 231 -6.49 48.95 10.04
C SER A 231 -5.87 48.72 11.43
N GLN A 232 -4.64 48.20 11.51
CA GLN A 232 -3.91 48.00 12.77
C GLN A 232 -2.85 49.09 13.05
N LYS A 233 -2.53 49.96 12.08
CA LYS A 233 -1.58 51.09 12.21
C LYS A 233 -2.24 52.43 12.54
N SER A 234 -3.56 52.44 12.60
CA SER A 234 -4.44 53.51 13.06
C SER A 234 -4.84 53.30 14.51
#